data_AF-A0A813DNH9-F1
#
_entry.id   AF-A0A813DNH9-F1
#
_cell.length_a   1.000
_cell.length_b   1.000
_cell.length_c   1.000
_cell.angle_alpha   90.00
_cell.angle_beta   90.00
_cell.angle_gamma   90.00
#
_symmetry.space_group_name_H-M   'P 1'
#
loop_
_entity.id
_entity.type
_entity.pdbx_description
1 polymer ?
#
loop_
_entity_poly.entity_id
_entity_poly.type
_entity_poly.pdbx_seq_one_letter_code
_entity_poly.pdbx_strand_id
1 'polypeptide(L)'
;MAPAAFFETMHTFVTAPPGPVADAKRRRHKNKRSVGEEQAPRELLAALSEAQGKAHSLTEPPQVDWMIQKFKTMPCKVQLSASSHDHRCCPYFHSERDRRRTIFIGADVTYASEPCVNRFDDQRPCAMGDTCHNCHSTAELLYHPDLFKKRLCHQFRHCPRGKYC
;
A
#
# COMPACT_ATOMS: atom_id res chain seq x y z
N MET A 1 -18.56 -45.46 -42.49
CA MET A 1 -18.83 -44.50 -43.58
C MET A 1 -18.10 -43.20 -43.25
N ALA A 2 -17.25 -42.74 -44.17
CA ALA A 2 -16.57 -41.43 -44.28
C ALA A 2 -16.51 -41.12 -45.82
N PRO A 3 -16.14 -39.94 -46.38
CA PRO A 3 -15.42 -38.74 -45.85
C PRO A 3 -16.41 -37.62 -45.44
N ALA A 4 -16.15 -36.30 -45.37
CA ALA A 4 -15.04 -35.36 -45.72
C ALA A 4 -14.94 -34.25 -44.64
N ALA A 5 -13.87 -33.46 -44.43
CA ALA A 5 -12.79 -32.86 -45.25
C ALA A 5 -13.17 -31.58 -46.04
N PHE A 6 -13.00 -30.40 -45.41
CA PHE A 6 -12.65 -29.07 -45.97
C PHE A 6 -12.22 -28.21 -44.75
N PHE A 7 -10.97 -27.79 -44.55
CA PHE A 7 -10.18 -26.77 -45.28
C PHE A 7 -10.95 -25.45 -45.46
N GLU A 8 -10.57 -24.39 -44.73
CA GLU A 8 -9.83 -23.27 -45.33
C GLU A 8 -9.10 -22.44 -44.26
N THR A 9 -7.96 -21.85 -44.65
CA THR A 9 -7.10 -20.98 -43.83
C THR A 9 -7.20 -19.56 -44.35
N MET A 10 -7.42 -18.54 -43.52
CA MET A 10 -7.01 -17.16 -43.84
C MET A 10 -6.52 -16.40 -42.61
N HIS A 11 -5.19 -16.29 -42.50
CA HIS A 11 -4.54 -15.19 -41.76
C HIS A 11 -4.56 -13.93 -42.63
N THR A 12 -5.07 -12.82 -42.12
CA THR A 12 -4.69 -11.48 -42.62
C THR A 12 -4.45 -10.53 -41.44
N PHE A 13 -3.19 -10.38 -41.07
CA PHE A 13 -2.74 -9.21 -40.30
C PHE A 13 -2.83 -7.97 -41.20
N VAL A 14 -3.44 -6.89 -40.70
CA VAL A 14 -3.28 -5.55 -41.28
C VAL A 14 -2.79 -4.62 -40.18
N THR A 15 -1.59 -4.08 -40.36
CA THR A 15 -0.90 -3.21 -39.39
C THR A 15 -0.71 -1.81 -39.95
N ALA A 16 -0.98 -0.80 -39.11
CA ALA A 16 -0.45 0.58 -39.19
C ALA A 16 -0.93 1.44 -40.41
N PRO A 17 -0.79 2.79 -40.38
CA PRO A 17 -0.04 3.62 -39.42
C PRO A 17 -0.83 4.76 -38.72
N PRO A 18 -0.27 5.35 -37.64
CA PRO A 18 -0.78 6.58 -37.02
C PRO A 18 -0.53 7.83 -37.89
N GLY A 19 -1.41 8.82 -37.76
CA GLY A 19 -1.33 10.11 -38.47
C GLY A 19 -0.19 11.03 -38.01
N PRO A 20 0.10 12.10 -38.77
CA PRO A 20 1.34 12.88 -38.64
C PRO A 20 1.41 13.76 -37.39
N VAL A 21 2.59 13.75 -36.76
CA VAL A 21 3.03 14.73 -35.75
C VAL A 21 3.30 16.09 -36.39
N ALA A 22 2.75 17.15 -35.80
CA ALA A 22 2.99 18.53 -36.23
C ALA A 22 4.20 19.15 -35.49
N ASP A 23 5.26 19.44 -36.24
CA ASP A 23 6.50 20.04 -35.73
C ASP A 23 6.37 21.57 -35.58
N ALA A 24 6.29 22.06 -34.34
CA ALA A 24 6.15 23.48 -34.02
C ALA A 24 7.50 24.11 -33.63
N LYS A 25 8.12 24.79 -34.59
CA LYS A 25 9.47 25.38 -34.53
C LYS A 25 9.80 26.16 -33.25
N ARG A 26 10.85 25.69 -32.58
CA ARG A 26 11.52 26.27 -31.41
C ARG A 26 12.15 27.65 -31.73
N ARG A 27 11.44 28.76 -31.50
CA ARG A 27 12.00 30.12 -31.61
C ARG A 27 12.93 30.46 -30.44
N ARG A 28 14.25 30.39 -30.65
CA ARG A 28 15.25 30.96 -29.73
C ARG A 28 15.11 32.49 -29.67
N HIS A 29 14.61 33.04 -28.56
CA HIS A 29 14.85 34.44 -28.22
C HIS A 29 16.09 34.55 -27.31
N LYS A 30 17.09 35.28 -27.78
CA LYS A 30 18.34 35.56 -27.08
C LYS A 30 18.24 36.96 -26.48
N ASN A 31 17.76 37.08 -25.24
CA ASN A 31 17.72 38.37 -24.56
C ASN A 31 18.91 38.51 -23.61
N LYS A 32 19.70 39.58 -23.79
CA LYS A 32 20.77 40.03 -22.89
C LYS A 32 20.25 41.23 -22.10
N ARG A 33 20.66 41.33 -20.82
CA ARG A 33 20.51 42.44 -19.84
C ARG A 33 19.90 41.87 -18.55
N SER A 34 20.22 42.35 -17.35
CA SER A 34 21.42 43.02 -16.82
C SER A 34 21.27 42.99 -15.29
N VAL A 35 22.37 43.11 -14.54
CA VAL A 35 22.34 43.05 -13.06
C VAL A 35 21.38 44.11 -12.49
N GLY A 36 20.52 43.68 -11.57
CA GLY A 36 19.60 44.50 -10.79
C GLY A 36 19.24 43.75 -9.52
N GLU A 37 19.81 44.21 -8.40
CA GLU A 37 19.63 43.61 -7.08
C GLU A 37 18.36 44.19 -6.44
N GLU A 38 17.28 43.40 -6.40
CA GLU A 38 16.05 43.79 -5.70
C GLU A 38 15.91 42.97 -4.40
N GLN A 39 15.99 43.66 -3.27
CA GLN A 39 15.95 43.05 -1.95
C GLN A 39 14.50 42.73 -1.57
N ALA A 40 14.16 41.44 -1.49
CA ALA A 40 12.83 41.00 -1.08
C ALA A 40 12.50 41.46 0.37
N PRO A 41 11.30 42.03 0.63
CA PRO A 41 10.91 42.45 1.98
C PRO A 41 10.89 41.30 2.98
N ARG A 42 11.50 41.50 4.15
CA ARG A 42 11.70 40.49 5.21
C ARG A 42 10.42 39.94 5.85
N GLU A 43 9.27 40.57 5.59
CA GLU A 43 7.96 40.26 6.17
C GLU A 43 7.39 38.91 5.66
N LEU A 44 7.74 38.45 4.46
CA LEU A 44 7.14 37.24 3.87
C LEU A 44 7.75 35.92 4.38
N LEU A 45 8.84 35.96 5.15
CA LEU A 45 9.44 34.77 5.75
C LEU A 45 8.81 34.39 7.10
N ALA A 46 8.04 35.29 7.73
CA ALA A 46 7.37 35.06 9.01
C ALA A 46 6.12 34.17 8.88
N ALA A 47 5.51 34.08 7.69
CA ALA A 47 4.25 33.35 7.46
C ALA A 47 4.43 31.84 7.17
N LEU A 48 5.65 31.30 7.26
CA LEU A 48 5.94 29.87 7.05
C LEU A 48 6.20 29.08 8.35
N SER A 49 6.07 29.71 9.52
CA SER A 49 6.33 29.04 10.82
C SER A 49 5.11 28.31 11.43
N GLU A 50 3.89 28.48 10.90
CA GLU A 50 2.66 28.07 11.61
C GLU A 50 1.76 27.03 10.91
N ALA A 51 2.16 26.48 9.74
CA ALA A 51 1.26 25.60 8.99
C ALA A 51 1.92 24.47 8.16
N GLN A 52 2.83 23.67 8.74
CA GLN A 52 3.11 22.34 8.19
C GLN A 52 3.78 21.37 9.18
N GLY A 53 3.27 20.13 9.21
CA GLY A 53 3.98 18.98 9.75
C GLY A 53 4.26 19.01 11.26
N LYS A 54 3.26 18.66 12.08
CA LYS A 54 3.52 18.11 13.41
C LYS A 54 4.30 16.79 13.21
N ALA A 55 5.63 16.88 13.22
CA ALA A 55 6.52 15.76 13.02
C ALA A 55 6.12 14.68 14.03
N HIS A 56 5.65 13.53 13.53
CA HIS A 56 5.24 12.44 14.39
C HIS A 56 6.50 11.91 15.07
N SER A 57 6.62 12.21 16.37
CA SER A 57 7.84 12.00 17.16
C SER A 57 8.46 10.62 16.92
N LEU A 58 9.80 10.57 16.84
CA LEU A 58 10.59 9.35 16.64
C LEU A 58 10.63 8.47 17.91
N THR A 59 9.57 8.45 18.70
CA THR A 59 9.54 7.97 20.09
C THR A 59 8.50 6.85 20.30
N GLU A 60 8.34 5.96 19.32
CA GLU A 60 7.46 4.78 19.47
C GLU A 60 8.10 3.40 19.13
N PRO A 61 9.44 3.16 19.27
CA PRO A 61 10.00 1.82 18.99
C PRO A 61 9.28 0.66 19.72
N PRO A 62 9.04 0.68 21.05
CA PRO A 62 8.38 -0.44 21.72
C PRO A 62 6.91 -0.66 21.29
N GLN A 63 6.22 0.39 20.83
CA GLN A 63 4.86 0.24 20.30
C GLN A 63 4.89 -0.33 18.87
N VAL A 64 5.83 0.10 18.03
CA VAL A 64 5.95 -0.39 16.64
C VAL A 64 6.31 -1.87 16.59
N ASP A 65 7.29 -2.31 17.38
CA ASP A 65 7.72 -3.71 17.42
C ASP A 65 6.60 -4.63 17.91
N TRP A 66 5.88 -4.22 18.97
CA TRP A 66 4.72 -4.94 19.47
C TRP A 66 3.61 -5.06 18.41
N MET A 67 3.36 -3.99 17.65
CA MET A 67 2.36 -3.98 16.57
C MET A 67 2.72 -4.98 15.46
N ILE A 68 3.97 -4.97 14.99
CA ILE A 68 4.44 -5.91 13.97
C ILE A 68 4.31 -7.37 14.47
N GLN A 69 4.74 -7.65 15.70
CA GLN A 69 4.82 -9.01 16.25
C GLN A 69 3.50 -9.59 16.80
N LYS A 70 2.63 -8.77 17.40
CA LYS A 70 1.50 -9.24 18.24
C LYS A 70 0.13 -8.79 17.77
N PHE A 71 0.02 -7.72 16.96
CA PHE A 71 -1.28 -7.25 16.49
C PHE A 71 -1.97 -8.32 15.63
N LYS A 72 -3.20 -8.70 15.99
CA LYS A 72 -4.08 -9.66 15.30
C LYS A 72 -3.49 -11.06 15.08
N THR A 73 -2.54 -11.49 15.91
CA THR A 73 -2.00 -12.86 15.88
C THR A 73 -2.78 -13.85 16.75
N MET A 74 -3.58 -13.36 17.71
CA MET A 74 -4.41 -14.16 18.61
C MET A 74 -5.90 -13.83 18.46
N PRO A 75 -6.82 -14.80 18.67
CA PRO A 75 -8.25 -14.59 18.54
C PRO A 75 -8.81 -13.71 19.66
N CYS A 76 -9.82 -12.92 19.36
CA CYS A 76 -10.47 -12.06 20.34
C CYS A 76 -11.25 -12.90 21.37
N LYS A 77 -11.01 -12.63 22.66
CA LYS A 77 -11.69 -13.29 23.78
C LYS A 77 -12.87 -12.50 24.36
N VAL A 78 -13.13 -11.28 23.84
CA VAL A 78 -14.27 -10.47 24.27
C VAL A 78 -15.54 -11.20 23.83
N GLN A 79 -16.29 -11.72 24.79
CA GLN A 79 -17.53 -12.46 24.50
C GLN A 79 -18.57 -11.52 23.89
N LEU A 80 -19.30 -12.03 22.89
CA LEU A 80 -20.27 -11.29 22.06
C LEU A 80 -21.37 -10.56 22.85
N SER A 81 -21.59 -10.91 24.12
CA SER A 81 -22.68 -10.40 24.96
C SER A 81 -22.36 -9.13 25.77
N ALA A 82 -21.08 -8.78 25.97
CA ALA A 82 -20.71 -7.74 26.95
C ALA A 82 -20.60 -6.31 26.37
N SER A 83 -20.11 -6.17 25.13
CA SER A 83 -20.15 -4.95 24.31
C SER A 83 -19.58 -5.24 22.92
N SER A 84 -20.32 -4.93 21.86
CA SER A 84 -19.77 -4.92 20.50
C SER A 84 -18.74 -3.81 20.39
N HIS A 85 -17.48 -4.17 20.13
CA HIS A 85 -16.36 -3.23 20.00
C HIS A 85 -15.83 -3.24 18.57
N ASP A 86 -15.22 -2.14 18.11
CA ASP A 86 -14.78 -2.06 16.72
C ASP A 86 -13.60 -3.00 16.46
N HIS A 87 -13.84 -4.04 15.65
CA HIS A 87 -12.84 -5.03 15.25
C HIS A 87 -11.62 -4.40 14.56
N ARG A 88 -11.75 -3.22 13.93
CA ARG A 88 -10.66 -2.46 13.29
C ARG A 88 -9.67 -1.91 14.31
N CYS A 89 -10.13 -1.62 15.51
CA CYS A 89 -9.35 -1.16 16.67
C CYS A 89 -9.03 -2.28 17.66
N CYS A 90 -9.45 -3.51 17.41
CA CYS A 90 -9.12 -4.62 18.28
C CYS A 90 -7.73 -5.18 17.96
N PRO A 91 -6.84 -5.34 18.96
CA PRO A 91 -5.54 -5.98 18.78
C PRO A 91 -5.62 -7.49 18.54
N TYR A 92 -6.81 -8.08 18.58
CA TYR A 92 -7.06 -9.49 18.35
C TYR A 92 -7.89 -9.69 17.08
N PHE A 93 -7.75 -10.85 16.45
CA PHE A 93 -8.51 -11.16 15.23
C PHE A 93 -9.91 -11.69 15.54
N HIS A 94 -10.87 -11.36 14.67
CA HIS A 94 -12.26 -11.81 14.77
C HIS A 94 -12.68 -12.80 13.68
N SER A 95 -11.88 -12.93 12.62
CA SER A 95 -12.10 -13.87 11.52
C SER A 95 -10.78 -14.25 10.88
N GLU A 96 -10.75 -15.33 10.10
CA GLU A 96 -9.55 -15.75 9.37
C GLU A 96 -9.08 -14.73 8.33
N ARG A 97 -9.97 -13.82 7.87
CA ARG A 97 -9.60 -12.68 6.99
C ARG A 97 -8.89 -11.55 7.74
N ASP A 98 -9.05 -11.49 9.06
CA ASP A 98 -8.46 -10.49 9.95
C ASP A 98 -7.24 -11.04 10.72
N ARG A 99 -7.05 -12.36 10.72
CA ARG A 99 -5.90 -13.06 11.31
C ARG A 99 -4.60 -12.63 10.62
N ARG A 100 -3.55 -12.49 11.44
CA ARG A 100 -2.16 -12.38 11.01
C ARG A 100 -1.36 -13.56 11.54
N ARG A 101 -0.60 -14.22 10.68
CA ARG A 101 0.46 -15.15 11.11
C ARG A 101 1.62 -14.37 11.69
N THR A 102 2.32 -14.97 12.65
CA THR A 102 3.54 -14.41 13.23
C THR A 102 4.62 -14.33 12.16
N ILE A 103 5.15 -13.13 11.93
CA ILE A 103 6.11 -12.90 10.85
C ILE A 103 7.53 -13.39 11.17
N PHE A 104 7.85 -13.64 12.44
CA PHE A 104 9.16 -14.16 12.84
C PHE A 104 9.04 -15.58 13.41
N ILE A 105 9.88 -16.50 12.91
CA ILE A 105 10.21 -17.77 13.57
C ILE A 105 11.70 -17.72 13.86
N GLY A 106 12.06 -17.61 15.14
CA GLY A 106 13.44 -17.25 15.50
C GLY A 106 13.77 -15.83 15.04
N ALA A 107 14.80 -15.69 14.21
CA ALA A 107 15.20 -14.42 13.59
C ALA A 107 14.64 -14.24 12.16
N ASP A 108 14.11 -15.30 11.55
CA ASP A 108 13.78 -15.33 10.13
C ASP A 108 12.35 -14.86 9.84
N VAL A 109 12.19 -14.13 8.73
CA VAL A 109 10.89 -13.65 8.22
C VAL A 109 10.15 -14.79 7.51
N THR A 110 8.92 -15.08 7.93
CA THR A 110 8.15 -16.25 7.48
C THR A 110 7.37 -16.05 6.18
N TYR A 111 7.04 -14.80 5.84
CA TYR A 111 6.36 -14.42 4.61
C TYR A 111 6.77 -13.01 4.17
N ALA A 112 6.81 -12.79 2.86
CA ALA A 112 7.13 -11.52 2.23
C ALA A 112 5.92 -10.58 2.16
N SER A 113 6.18 -9.30 1.86
CA SER A 113 5.19 -8.23 1.69
C SER A 113 4.39 -8.31 0.39
N GLU A 114 4.20 -9.50 -0.17
CA GLU A 114 3.48 -9.74 -1.42
C GLU A 114 2.17 -10.50 -1.16
N PRO A 115 1.06 -10.16 -1.84
CA PRO A 115 -0.23 -10.84 -1.63
C PRO A 115 -0.24 -12.25 -2.23
N CYS A 116 -0.82 -13.20 -1.50
CA CYS A 116 -1.00 -14.58 -1.96
C CYS A 116 -2.18 -14.70 -2.93
N VAL A 117 -1.88 -15.05 -4.18
CA VAL A 117 -2.83 -15.22 -5.30
C VAL A 117 -4.06 -16.06 -4.91
N ASN A 118 -3.90 -17.10 -4.09
CA ASN A 118 -4.97 -18.07 -3.78
C ASN A 118 -5.84 -17.70 -2.57
N ARG A 119 -5.45 -16.72 -1.75
CA ARG A 119 -6.04 -16.48 -0.42
C ARG A 119 -6.32 -15.01 -0.07
N PHE A 120 -5.56 -14.08 -0.66
CA PHE A 120 -5.61 -12.68 -0.25
C PHE A 120 -6.94 -12.01 -0.61
N ASP A 121 -7.40 -12.24 -1.84
CA ASP A 121 -8.71 -11.79 -2.34
C ASP A 121 -9.75 -12.93 -2.34
N ASP A 122 -9.34 -14.13 -2.74
CA ASP A 122 -10.16 -15.35 -2.74
C ASP A 122 -10.34 -15.92 -1.33
N GLN A 123 -11.58 -16.16 -0.88
CA GLN A 123 -11.85 -16.81 0.41
C GLN A 123 -11.51 -18.32 0.44
N ARG A 124 -10.90 -18.84 -0.63
CA ARG A 124 -10.45 -20.24 -0.74
C ARG A 124 -9.27 -20.50 0.21
N PRO A 125 -9.11 -21.71 0.77
CA PRO A 125 -7.94 -22.03 1.58
C PRO A 125 -6.68 -22.06 0.71
N CYS A 126 -5.56 -21.53 1.22
CA CYS A 126 -4.27 -21.68 0.56
C CYS A 126 -3.77 -23.12 0.74
N ALA A 127 -3.30 -23.76 -0.34
CA ALA A 127 -2.74 -25.12 -0.28
C ALA A 127 -1.50 -25.23 0.63
N MET A 128 -0.74 -24.14 0.79
CA MET A 128 0.40 -24.06 1.70
C MET A 128 -0.01 -23.82 3.17
N GLY A 129 -1.27 -23.47 3.44
CA GLY A 129 -1.71 -23.09 4.79
C GLY A 129 -0.82 -22.02 5.42
N ASP A 130 -0.48 -22.17 6.69
CA ASP A 130 0.33 -21.19 7.41
C ASP A 130 1.79 -21.09 6.94
N THR A 131 2.32 -22.07 6.19
CA THR A 131 3.69 -22.03 5.63
C THR A 131 3.81 -21.27 4.31
N CYS A 132 2.74 -20.61 3.85
CA CYS A 132 2.81 -19.79 2.63
C CYS A 132 3.74 -18.58 2.81
N HIS A 133 4.71 -18.40 1.92
CA HIS A 133 5.65 -17.27 1.97
C HIS A 133 5.06 -15.92 1.53
N ASN A 134 3.75 -15.83 1.27
CA ASN A 134 3.07 -14.60 0.84
C ASN A 134 1.94 -14.23 1.83
N CYS A 135 1.58 -12.95 1.90
CA CYS A 135 0.52 -12.43 2.77
C CYS A 135 -0.86 -13.02 2.41
N HIS A 136 -1.59 -13.51 3.40
CA HIS A 136 -2.93 -14.08 3.31
C HIS A 136 -4.05 -13.08 3.63
N SER A 137 -3.73 -11.95 4.26
CA SER A 137 -4.72 -10.93 4.61
C SER A 137 -4.19 -9.52 4.43
N THR A 138 -5.09 -8.56 4.25
CA THR A 138 -4.75 -7.12 4.26
C THR A 138 -4.07 -6.70 5.56
N ALA A 139 -4.36 -7.40 6.68
CA ALA A 139 -3.69 -7.17 7.95
C ALA A 139 -2.24 -7.68 7.93
N GLU A 140 -1.94 -8.83 7.33
CA GLU A 140 -0.55 -9.28 7.17
C GLU A 140 0.26 -8.26 6.37
N LEU A 141 -0.29 -7.78 5.25
CA LEU A 141 0.37 -6.81 4.38
C LEU A 141 0.58 -5.44 5.06
N LEU A 142 -0.44 -4.88 5.71
CA LEU A 142 -0.35 -3.53 6.33
C LEU A 142 0.63 -3.46 7.51
N TYR A 143 0.78 -4.55 8.27
CA TYR A 143 1.65 -4.62 9.45
C TYR A 143 2.92 -5.44 9.20
N HIS A 144 3.26 -5.73 7.94
CA HIS A 144 4.55 -6.28 7.56
C HIS A 144 5.66 -5.26 7.93
N PRO A 145 6.83 -5.67 8.48
CA PRO A 145 7.90 -4.74 8.85
C PRO A 145 8.35 -3.88 7.66
N ASP A 146 8.30 -4.43 6.45
CA ASP A 146 8.64 -3.66 5.24
C ASP A 146 7.62 -2.63 4.76
N LEU A 147 6.41 -2.60 5.32
CA LEU A 147 5.34 -1.69 4.89
C LEU A 147 4.77 -0.84 6.05
N PHE A 148 4.78 -1.35 7.28
CA PHE A 148 4.17 -0.69 8.43
C PHE A 148 4.79 0.68 8.69
N LYS A 149 3.94 1.71 8.85
CA LYS A 149 4.30 3.13 8.97
C LYS A 149 5.20 3.72 7.86
N LYS A 150 5.48 3.00 6.76
CA LYS A 150 6.27 3.52 5.62
C LYS A 150 5.45 4.33 4.61
N ARG A 151 4.11 4.35 4.71
CA ARG A 151 3.21 5.13 3.85
C ARG A 151 2.29 6.02 4.68
N LEU A 152 2.08 7.26 4.24
CA LEU A 152 1.18 8.19 4.91
C LEU A 152 -0.29 7.76 4.78
N CYS A 153 -1.04 7.82 5.87
CA CYS A 153 -2.48 7.54 5.87
C CYS A 153 -3.26 8.70 5.26
N HIS A 154 -3.92 8.47 4.12
CA HIS A 154 -4.77 9.47 3.45
C HIS A 154 -5.88 10.04 4.36
N GLN A 155 -6.40 9.22 5.27
CA GLN A 155 -7.48 9.60 6.20
C GLN A 155 -6.97 9.91 7.62
N PHE A 156 -5.72 10.37 7.80
CA PHE A 156 -5.09 10.50 9.12
C PHE A 156 -5.97 11.19 10.19
N ARG A 157 -6.69 12.27 9.84
CA ARG A 157 -7.55 13.03 10.78
C ARG A 157 -8.73 12.23 11.33
N HIS A 158 -9.24 11.26 10.59
CA HIS A 158 -10.43 10.47 10.92
C HIS A 158 -10.20 8.98 10.67
N CYS A 159 -8.98 8.49 10.91
CA CYS A 159 -8.63 7.12 10.54
C CYS A 159 -9.36 6.13 11.45
N PRO A 160 -10.14 5.17 10.90
CA PRO A 160 -10.88 4.20 11.71
C PRO A 160 -9.98 3.19 12.45
N ARG A 161 -8.67 3.21 12.20
CA ARG A 161 -7.66 2.44 12.98
C ARG A 161 -7.12 3.23 14.17
N GLY A 162 -7.32 4.55 14.24
CA GLY A 162 -6.80 5.42 15.30
C GLY A 162 -5.30 5.19 15.55
N LYS A 163 -4.95 4.89 16.82
CA LYS A 163 -3.58 4.58 17.27
C LYS A 163 -2.94 3.33 16.63
N TYR A 164 -3.73 2.51 15.94
CA TYR A 164 -3.26 1.31 15.26
C TYR A 164 -2.90 1.56 13.79
N CYS A 165 -3.07 2.78 13.26
CA CYS A 165 -2.78 3.09 11.85
C CYS A 165 -1.27 3.10 11.49
#